data_AF-A0A5D6XQN1-F1
#
_entry.id   AF-A0A5D6XQN1-F1
#
_cell.length_a   1.000
_cell.length_b   1.000
_cell.length_c   1.000
_cell.angle_alpha   90.00
_cell.angle_beta   90.00
_cell.angle_gamma   90.00
#
_symmetry.space_group_name_H-M   'P 1'
#
loop_
_entity.id
_entity.type
_entity.pdbx_description
1 polymer ?
#
loop_
_entity_poly.entity_id
_entity_poly.type
_entity_poly.pdbx_seq_one_letter_code
_entity_poly.pdbx_strand_id
1 'polypeptide(L)'
;MGGVYSRVRHVQSLRPGDHIAIWDTSRWPISYQHHGIVWASGESVSDIKVCHVWSPLEGYQAAQADSCFRISTLEEFLYKRGVRNLRLVEYHTSGLREVLSRWGEVHLSKSDLPEVVLARCKFLLGLGKGDFNIFKQNCEHAAHWCMTGEQWCKQTLTKVPGRVPFENRLAKEDVDALEHEIEGIKAVSRSVVDSVLQLSGATVFLRVAGNHYVRVLPDGRVGVVPQGDDPARCGRTPFRLECYSKGYNCIKVSFFHDASTDHMFSRSTFSCFRDLRMKHGNWVRGTSGLKWEYSSAGNLKSMNQHRRYVGVRAHDGILVDVSMRSDATRFEFVPCEPTEGAFAPPPDIDCVTRAYNHERSITHMESRSMRDFNDAVRKAQQQQEQELGDPQQKSLPEGPQRQEPSALLV
;
A
#
# COMPACT_ATOMS: atom_id res chain seq x y z
N MET A 1 11.12 19.56 5.83
CA MET A 1 11.43 19.62 4.38
C MET A 1 12.00 18.27 3.94
N GLY A 2 11.12 17.33 3.55
CA GLY A 2 11.46 15.99 3.07
C GLY A 2 12.02 15.96 1.63
N GLY A 3 12.40 14.78 1.15
CA GLY A 3 13.04 14.61 -0.15
C GLY A 3 12.17 15.09 -1.32
N VAL A 4 12.77 15.66 -2.37
CA VAL A 4 12.06 16.07 -3.60
C VAL A 4 11.39 14.87 -4.29
N TYR A 5 11.88 13.66 -4.00
CA TYR A 5 11.52 12.42 -4.69
C TYR A 5 10.26 11.73 -4.15
N SER A 6 9.92 11.92 -2.87
CA SER A 6 8.70 11.39 -2.26
C SER A 6 7.51 12.33 -2.42
N ARG A 7 7.68 13.54 -2.99
CA ARG A 7 6.59 14.51 -3.14
C ARG A 7 5.58 14.07 -4.20
N VAL A 8 4.31 13.98 -3.81
CA VAL A 8 3.20 13.80 -4.73
C VAL A 8 3.01 15.09 -5.54
N ARG A 9 3.16 15.01 -6.86
CA ARG A 9 3.03 16.17 -7.77
C ARG A 9 1.60 16.37 -8.25
N HIS A 10 0.93 15.27 -8.59
CA HIS A 10 -0.44 15.23 -9.07
C HIS A 10 -1.19 14.19 -8.25
N VAL A 11 -2.30 14.58 -7.62
CA VAL A 11 -3.05 13.65 -6.74
C VAL A 11 -3.66 12.48 -7.51
N GLN A 12 -3.93 12.69 -8.80
CA GLN A 12 -4.40 11.68 -9.77
C GLN A 12 -3.40 10.54 -9.97
N SER A 13 -2.13 10.72 -9.55
CA SER A 13 -1.11 9.67 -9.61
C SER A 13 -1.22 8.64 -8.48
N LEU A 14 -2.01 8.95 -7.44
CA LEU A 14 -2.24 8.05 -6.31
C LEU A 14 -3.06 6.84 -6.73
N ARG A 15 -2.65 5.66 -6.25
CA ARG A 15 -3.27 4.37 -6.56
C ARG A 15 -3.63 3.61 -5.28
N PRO A 16 -4.67 2.76 -5.27
CA PRO A 16 -5.05 1.99 -4.09
C PRO A 16 -3.88 1.18 -3.54
N GLY A 17 -3.69 1.22 -2.21
CA GLY A 17 -2.55 0.61 -1.52
C GLY A 17 -1.29 1.50 -1.44
N ASP A 18 -1.29 2.70 -2.01
CA ASP A 18 -0.19 3.66 -1.80
C ASP A 18 -0.22 4.19 -0.36
N HIS A 19 0.91 4.08 0.36
CA HIS A 19 1.09 4.72 1.67
C HIS A 19 1.49 6.18 1.48
N ILE A 20 0.67 7.08 2.00
CA ILE A 20 0.89 8.52 2.00
C ILE A 20 1.12 9.05 3.40
N ALA A 21 1.94 10.09 3.51
CA ALA A 21 2.19 10.82 4.75
C ALA A 21 2.12 12.33 4.49
N ILE A 22 1.63 13.08 5.46
CA ILE A 22 1.67 14.55 5.44
C ILE A 22 2.26 15.09 6.73
N TRP A 23 3.22 16.01 6.59
CA TRP A 23 3.79 16.72 7.72
C TRP A 23 2.75 17.65 8.35
N ASP A 24 2.51 17.45 9.64
CA ASP A 24 1.75 18.34 10.49
C ASP A 24 2.70 19.23 11.30
N THR A 25 2.67 20.53 10.97
CA THR A 25 3.42 21.57 11.68
C THR A 25 2.54 22.39 12.61
N SER A 26 1.22 22.13 12.68
CA SER A 26 0.31 22.93 13.49
C SER A 26 0.35 22.58 14.98
N ARG A 27 1.06 21.51 15.37
CA ARG A 27 1.17 21.02 16.75
C ARG A 27 2.53 21.32 17.41
N TRP A 28 3.17 22.42 17.00
CA TRP A 28 4.43 22.89 17.58
C TRP A 28 4.37 22.91 19.12
N PRO A 29 5.36 22.34 19.85
CA PRO A 29 6.70 21.95 19.40
C PRO A 29 6.85 20.54 18.80
N ILE A 30 5.78 19.74 18.70
CA ILE A 30 5.86 18.36 18.21
C ILE A 30 5.50 18.33 16.72
N SER A 31 6.51 18.21 15.85
CA SER A 31 6.27 17.90 14.43
C SER A 31 5.90 16.42 14.30
N TYR A 32 4.72 16.15 13.74
CA TYR A 32 4.19 14.81 13.52
C TYR A 32 3.95 14.59 12.02
N GLN A 33 4.08 13.39 11.50
CA GLN A 33 3.50 13.07 10.20
C GLN A 33 2.25 12.23 10.42
N HIS A 34 1.21 12.65 9.73
CA HIS A 34 -0.04 11.92 9.67
C HIS A 34 0.01 10.96 8.47
N HIS A 35 -0.25 9.68 8.72
CA HIS A 35 -0.07 8.57 7.77
C HIS A 35 -1.42 7.98 7.38
N GLY A 36 -1.53 7.56 6.12
CA GLY A 36 -2.72 6.92 5.59
C GLY A 36 -2.42 6.07 4.36
N ILE A 37 -3.37 5.23 3.99
CA ILE A 37 -3.30 4.36 2.82
C ILE A 37 -4.38 4.81 1.84
N VAL A 38 -4.02 5.03 0.58
CA VAL A 38 -4.99 5.32 -0.47
C VAL A 38 -5.93 4.13 -0.62
N TRP A 39 -7.20 4.34 -0.34
CA TRP A 39 -8.27 3.35 -0.44
C TRP A 39 -8.86 3.32 -1.85
N ALA A 40 -9.12 4.50 -2.43
CA ALA A 40 -9.65 4.62 -3.78
C ALA A 40 -9.01 5.81 -4.50
N SER A 41 -8.69 5.64 -5.78
CA SER A 41 -8.23 6.72 -6.66
C SER A 41 -9.38 7.66 -7.03
N GLY A 42 -9.02 8.84 -7.55
CA GLY A 42 -9.96 9.84 -8.03
C GLY A 42 -9.25 10.98 -8.74
N GLU A 43 -10.02 11.86 -9.37
CA GLU A 43 -9.49 12.97 -10.16
C GLU A 43 -9.15 14.20 -9.31
N SER A 44 -9.72 14.31 -8.11
CA SER A 44 -9.51 15.42 -7.20
C SER A 44 -9.35 14.96 -5.74
N VAL A 45 -9.03 15.92 -4.85
CA VAL A 45 -8.84 15.65 -3.41
C VAL A 45 -10.15 15.23 -2.70
N SER A 46 -11.32 15.57 -3.23
CA SER A 46 -12.61 15.14 -2.70
C SER A 46 -12.98 13.71 -3.12
N ASP A 47 -12.46 13.27 -4.27
CA ASP A 47 -12.78 11.96 -4.85
C ASP A 47 -11.92 10.85 -4.26
N ILE A 48 -10.62 11.14 -4.07
CA ILE A 48 -9.66 10.19 -3.53
C ILE A 48 -10.04 9.84 -2.10
N LYS A 49 -10.11 8.54 -1.80
CA LYS A 49 -10.40 8.04 -0.44
C LYS A 49 -9.13 7.52 0.22
N VAL A 50 -9.00 7.78 1.52
CA VAL A 50 -7.84 7.41 2.32
C VAL A 50 -8.29 6.67 3.58
N CYS A 51 -7.72 5.51 3.83
CA CYS A 51 -7.82 4.76 5.08
C CYS A 51 -6.76 5.24 6.07
N HIS A 52 -7.16 5.73 7.24
CA HIS A 52 -6.21 6.16 8.27
C HIS A 52 -6.87 6.26 9.64
N VAL A 53 -6.07 6.38 10.70
CA VAL A 53 -6.58 6.64 12.05
C VAL A 53 -6.94 8.12 12.16
N TRP A 54 -8.20 8.44 12.46
CA TRP A 54 -8.67 9.82 12.53
C TRP A 54 -9.99 9.95 13.30
N SER A 55 -10.37 11.19 13.62
CA SER A 55 -11.68 11.56 14.13
C SER A 55 -12.12 12.90 13.51
N PRO A 56 -13.38 13.04 13.08
CA PRO A 56 -13.94 14.30 12.61
C PRO A 56 -14.30 15.24 13.75
N LEU A 57 -14.29 14.77 15.01
CA LEU A 57 -14.66 15.59 16.15
C LEU A 57 -13.63 16.68 16.40
N GLU A 58 -14.12 17.87 16.71
CA GLU A 58 -13.28 18.99 17.14
C GLU A 58 -13.02 18.90 18.64
N GLY A 59 -11.80 19.23 19.07
CA GLY A 59 -11.36 19.18 20.47
C GLY A 59 -10.50 17.95 20.79
N TYR A 60 -9.40 18.16 21.52
CA TYR A 60 -8.36 17.14 21.71
C TYR A 60 -8.86 15.88 22.41
N GLN A 61 -9.59 16.01 23.53
CA GLN A 61 -10.07 14.87 24.31
C GLN A 61 -11.12 14.05 23.53
N ALA A 62 -12.10 14.72 22.94
CA ALA A 62 -13.15 14.06 22.15
C ALA A 62 -12.56 13.37 20.91
N ALA A 63 -11.68 14.06 20.17
CA ALA A 63 -11.00 13.49 19.01
C ALA A 63 -10.11 12.29 19.38
N GLN A 64 -9.41 12.35 20.52
CA GLN A 64 -8.58 11.24 20.98
C GLN A 64 -9.42 10.02 21.38
N ALA A 65 -10.53 10.23 22.08
CA ALA A 65 -11.45 9.16 22.48
C ALA A 65 -12.16 8.52 21.27
N ASP A 66 -12.48 9.31 20.24
CA ASP A 66 -13.15 8.82 19.04
C ASP A 66 -12.19 8.26 17.98
N SER A 67 -10.91 8.64 18.00
CA SER A 67 -9.92 8.25 16.98
C SER A 67 -9.93 6.75 16.71
N CYS A 68 -10.26 6.37 15.48
CA CYS A 68 -10.27 4.99 15.02
C CYS A 68 -9.86 4.94 13.55
N PHE A 69 -9.52 3.76 13.05
CA PHE A 69 -9.15 3.57 11.66
C PHE A 69 -10.39 3.66 10.77
N ARG A 70 -10.44 4.63 9.87
CA ARG A 70 -11.62 4.94 9.05
C ARG A 70 -11.24 5.45 7.66
N ILE A 71 -12.24 5.55 6.80
CA ILE A 71 -12.11 6.14 5.47
C ILE A 71 -12.50 7.62 5.54
N SER A 72 -11.70 8.47 4.91
CA SER A 72 -12.01 9.88 4.67
C SER A 72 -11.65 10.25 3.22
N THR A 73 -12.01 11.46 2.82
CA THR A 73 -11.47 12.08 1.60
C THR A 73 -10.00 12.47 1.78
N LEU A 74 -9.25 12.59 0.68
CA LEU A 74 -7.91 13.15 0.73
C LEU A 74 -7.95 14.59 1.26
N GLU A 75 -8.99 15.36 0.97
CA GLU A 75 -9.20 16.70 1.53
C GLU A 75 -9.22 16.71 3.07
N GLU A 76 -10.01 15.83 3.68
CA GLU A 76 -10.07 15.68 5.14
C GLU A 76 -8.74 15.21 5.72
N PHE A 77 -8.08 14.24 5.05
CA PHE A 77 -6.75 13.77 5.44
C PHE A 77 -5.71 14.90 5.46
N LEU A 78 -5.75 15.79 4.46
CA LEU A 78 -4.87 16.94 4.37
C LEU A 78 -5.12 17.93 5.51
N TYR A 79 -6.36 18.08 5.98
CA TYR A 79 -6.76 18.95 7.09
C TYR A 79 -6.22 20.39 6.94
N LYS A 80 -6.74 21.14 5.96
CA LYS A 80 -6.32 22.52 5.61
C LYS A 80 -4.85 22.66 5.17
N ARG A 81 -4.08 21.57 5.07
CA ARG A 81 -2.68 21.58 4.60
C ARG A 81 -2.65 21.42 3.08
N GLY A 82 -1.70 22.07 2.41
CA GLY A 82 -1.57 21.98 0.96
C GLY A 82 -0.97 20.65 0.48
N VAL A 83 -1.39 20.19 -0.71
CA VAL A 83 -0.88 18.97 -1.39
C VAL A 83 0.66 18.97 -1.51
N ARG A 84 1.31 20.14 -1.57
CA ARG A 84 2.78 20.27 -1.58
C ARG A 84 3.48 19.61 -0.37
N ASN A 85 2.76 19.37 0.72
CA ASN A 85 3.24 18.69 1.93
C ASN A 85 2.98 17.19 1.93
N LEU A 86 2.18 16.70 0.99
CA LEU A 86 1.88 15.28 0.81
C LEU A 86 3.10 14.54 0.27
N ARG A 87 3.35 13.35 0.84
CA ARG A 87 4.45 12.47 0.48
C ARG A 87 3.93 11.07 0.23
N LEU A 88 4.52 10.38 -0.73
CA LEU A 88 4.42 8.95 -0.90
C LEU A 88 5.55 8.30 -0.09
N VAL A 89 5.20 7.37 0.79
CA VAL A 89 6.15 6.65 1.64
C VAL A 89 6.82 5.55 0.83
N GLU A 90 8.15 5.51 0.88
CA GLU A 90 8.93 4.53 0.13
C GLU A 90 9.30 3.33 0.98
N TYR A 91 9.13 2.13 0.42
CA TYR A 91 9.52 0.88 1.05
C TYR A 91 10.78 0.30 0.43
N HIS A 92 11.38 -0.67 1.12
CA HIS A 92 12.51 -1.51 0.74
C HIS A 92 13.64 -0.76 0.03
N THR A 93 14.07 0.33 0.67
CA THR A 93 15.22 1.14 0.24
C THR A 93 16.55 0.58 0.74
N SER A 94 17.67 1.25 0.46
CA SER A 94 18.96 0.93 1.06
C SER A 94 19.08 1.50 2.48
N GLY A 95 19.92 0.88 3.33
CA GLY A 95 20.14 1.33 4.71
C GLY A 95 20.68 2.76 4.80
N LEU A 96 21.62 3.14 3.92
CA LEU A 96 22.10 4.51 3.84
C LEU A 96 20.96 5.51 3.55
N ARG A 97 20.00 5.14 2.69
CA ARG A 97 18.86 6.00 2.39
C ARG A 97 17.89 6.09 3.55
N GLU A 98 17.66 4.99 4.27
CA GLU A 98 16.82 5.01 5.46
C GLU A 98 17.41 5.94 6.54
N VAL A 99 18.73 5.93 6.73
CA VAL A 99 19.45 6.81 7.66
C VAL A 99 19.41 8.28 7.20
N LEU A 100 19.59 8.55 5.90
CA LEU A 100 19.59 9.91 5.36
C LEU A 100 18.17 10.49 5.18
N SER A 101 17.15 9.65 5.06
CA SER A 101 15.76 10.08 4.97
C SER A 101 15.29 10.64 6.32
N ARG A 102 14.59 11.78 6.29
CA ARG A 102 13.91 12.30 7.47
C ARG A 102 12.83 11.30 7.92
N TRP A 103 12.46 11.36 9.20
CA TRP A 103 11.48 10.50 9.89
C TRP A 103 10.28 10.08 9.01
N GLY A 104 9.88 8.81 9.08
CA GLY A 104 8.65 8.21 8.51
C GLY A 104 8.44 8.18 6.99
N GLU A 105 9.32 8.78 6.17
CA GLU A 105 9.12 8.81 4.69
C GLU A 105 9.68 7.58 3.95
N VAL A 106 10.54 6.80 4.61
CA VAL A 106 11.29 5.71 3.99
C VAL A 106 11.54 4.58 4.99
N HIS A 107 11.26 3.35 4.57
CA HIS A 107 11.46 2.12 5.34
C HIS A 107 12.33 1.09 4.61
N LEU A 108 13.14 0.33 5.37
CA LEU A 108 13.85 -0.85 4.86
C LEU A 108 12.94 -2.05 4.57
N SER A 109 11.80 -2.16 5.25
CA SER A 109 10.89 -3.30 5.12
C SER A 109 10.32 -3.40 3.71
N LYS A 110 10.06 -4.64 3.26
CA LYS A 110 9.38 -4.89 1.99
C LYS A 110 7.89 -4.61 2.14
N SER A 111 7.32 -3.87 1.18
CA SER A 111 5.88 -3.71 1.08
C SER A 111 5.25 -4.99 0.50
N ASP A 112 4.11 -5.35 1.05
CA ASP A 112 3.18 -6.32 0.49
C ASP A 112 2.49 -5.77 -0.77
N LEU A 113 1.76 -6.64 -1.46
CA LEU A 113 0.92 -6.27 -2.61
C LEU A 113 -0.19 -5.31 -2.21
N PRO A 114 -0.59 -4.38 -3.11
CA PRO A 114 -1.73 -3.50 -2.89
C PRO A 114 -2.98 -4.22 -2.39
N GLU A 115 -3.30 -5.39 -2.93
CA GLU A 115 -4.45 -6.20 -2.55
C GLU A 115 -4.35 -6.70 -1.10
N VAL A 116 -3.17 -7.12 -0.66
CA VAL A 116 -2.91 -7.50 0.75
C VAL A 116 -3.01 -6.26 1.65
N VAL A 117 -2.46 -5.12 1.23
CA VAL A 117 -2.53 -3.85 1.97
C VAL A 117 -3.98 -3.44 2.16
N LEU A 118 -4.80 -3.54 1.12
CA LEU A 118 -6.21 -3.16 1.14
C LEU A 118 -7.05 -4.14 1.97
N ALA A 119 -6.77 -5.44 1.93
CA ALA A 119 -7.39 -6.43 2.82
C ALA A 119 -7.13 -6.08 4.31
N ARG A 120 -5.89 -5.71 4.65
CA ARG A 120 -5.52 -5.24 5.99
C ARG A 120 -6.21 -3.92 6.36
N CYS A 121 -6.29 -2.96 5.44
CA CYS A 121 -7.05 -1.73 5.68
C CYS A 121 -8.51 -2.01 5.98
N LYS A 122 -9.16 -2.87 5.18
CA LYS A 122 -10.55 -3.29 5.36
C LYS A 122 -10.78 -3.92 6.73
N PHE A 123 -9.85 -4.78 7.16
CA PHE A 123 -9.90 -5.41 8.47
C PHE A 123 -9.85 -4.39 9.61
N LEU A 124 -9.00 -3.36 9.51
CA LEU A 124 -8.87 -2.34 10.55
C LEU A 124 -10.04 -1.36 10.62
N LEU A 125 -10.91 -1.27 9.60
CA LEU A 125 -12.00 -0.30 9.60
C LEU A 125 -12.83 -0.41 10.89
N GLY A 126 -12.95 0.72 11.60
CA GLY A 126 -13.68 0.87 12.87
C GLY A 126 -12.89 0.56 14.12
N LEU A 127 -11.72 -0.08 14.01
CA LEU A 127 -10.91 -0.46 15.15
C LEU A 127 -10.10 0.72 15.70
N GLY A 128 -9.80 0.65 17.00
CA GLY A 128 -8.90 1.60 17.68
C GLY A 128 -9.57 2.71 18.47
N LYS A 129 -10.91 2.81 18.50
CA LYS A 129 -11.65 3.83 19.26
C LYS A 129 -11.27 3.80 20.75
N GLY A 130 -10.53 4.80 21.23
CA GLY A 130 -10.03 4.87 22.60
C GLY A 130 -8.71 4.14 22.87
N ASP A 131 -8.15 3.41 21.91
CA ASP A 131 -6.81 2.79 22.00
C ASP A 131 -5.74 3.61 21.28
N PHE A 132 -6.14 4.64 20.51
CA PHE A 132 -5.20 5.49 19.79
C PHE A 132 -4.28 6.25 20.74
N ASN A 133 -2.97 6.07 20.54
CA ASN A 133 -1.95 6.77 21.30
C ASN A 133 -0.81 7.20 20.37
N ILE A 134 -0.56 8.52 20.30
CA ILE A 134 0.45 9.14 19.43
C ILE A 134 1.86 8.55 19.63
N PHE A 135 2.17 8.08 20.85
CA PHE A 135 3.50 7.57 21.21
C PHE A 135 3.61 6.03 21.22
N LYS A 136 2.49 5.30 21.21
CA LYS A 136 2.48 3.83 21.33
C LYS A 136 1.81 3.14 20.16
N GLN A 137 0.61 3.58 19.78
CA GLN A 137 -0.22 2.96 18.75
C GLN A 137 -0.83 4.05 17.87
N ASN A 138 0.02 4.63 17.03
CA ASN A 138 -0.29 5.81 16.23
C ASN A 138 -0.64 5.44 14.78
N CYS A 139 -0.91 6.44 13.92
CA CYS A 139 -1.30 6.15 12.54
C CYS A 139 -0.16 5.53 11.70
N GLU A 140 1.12 5.77 12.05
CA GLU A 140 2.25 5.12 11.37
C GLU A 140 2.30 3.63 11.67
N HIS A 141 2.06 3.20 12.92
CA HIS A 141 2.00 1.78 13.27
C HIS A 141 0.93 1.04 12.45
N ALA A 142 -0.28 1.63 12.37
CA ALA A 142 -1.38 1.04 11.61
C ALA A 142 -1.07 1.01 10.11
N ALA A 143 -0.58 2.11 9.53
CA ALA A 143 -0.24 2.18 8.12
C ALA A 143 0.93 1.24 7.77
N HIS A 144 1.97 1.18 8.60
CA HIS A 144 3.11 0.28 8.40
C HIS A 144 2.69 -1.20 8.50
N TRP A 145 1.80 -1.55 9.44
CA TRP A 145 1.25 -2.89 9.53
C TRP A 145 0.42 -3.24 8.29
N CYS A 146 -0.42 -2.33 7.77
CA CYS A 146 -1.09 -2.56 6.50
C CYS A 146 -0.08 -2.86 5.38
N MET A 147 1.03 -2.12 5.33
CA MET A 147 2.05 -2.27 4.29
C MET A 147 2.92 -3.51 4.42
N THR A 148 3.16 -4.04 5.63
CA THR A 148 4.24 -5.03 5.87
C THR A 148 3.85 -6.21 6.74
N GLY A 149 2.72 -6.12 7.45
CA GLY A 149 2.35 -7.05 8.52
C GLY A 149 3.05 -6.79 9.86
N GLU A 150 3.93 -5.79 9.96
CA GLU A 150 4.62 -5.44 11.21
C GLU A 150 4.15 -4.10 11.78
N GLN A 151 3.92 -4.04 13.10
CA GLN A 151 3.57 -2.81 13.80
C GLN A 151 4.84 -2.04 14.20
N TRP A 152 5.28 -1.12 13.35
CA TRP A 152 6.48 -0.30 13.56
C TRP A 152 6.20 1.17 13.28
N CYS A 153 6.80 2.05 14.08
CA CYS A 153 6.79 3.49 13.86
C CYS A 153 8.20 4.05 13.91
N LYS A 154 8.61 4.67 12.80
CA LYS A 154 9.93 5.30 12.70
C LYS A 154 9.98 6.60 13.50
N GLN A 155 8.88 7.34 13.60
CA GLN A 155 8.84 8.60 14.35
C GLN A 155 9.17 8.43 15.83
N THR A 156 8.66 7.38 16.46
CA THR A 156 8.87 7.09 17.88
C THR A 156 9.88 5.98 18.12
N LEU A 157 10.37 5.33 17.06
CA LEU A 157 11.26 4.16 17.10
C LEU A 157 10.69 3.02 17.96
N THR A 158 9.37 2.82 17.87
CA THR A 158 8.65 1.83 18.67
C THR A 158 8.17 0.65 17.80
N LYS A 159 8.30 -0.55 18.37
CA LYS A 159 7.66 -1.77 17.90
C LYS A 159 6.57 -2.17 18.89
N VAL A 160 5.38 -2.44 18.40
CA VAL A 160 4.26 -2.88 19.23
C VAL A 160 4.13 -4.40 19.12
N PRO A 161 4.03 -5.14 20.25
CA PRO A 161 3.80 -6.58 20.21
C PRO A 161 2.37 -6.88 19.77
N GLY A 162 2.16 -8.05 19.17
CA GLY A 162 0.86 -8.51 18.68
C GLY A 162 0.84 -8.77 17.17
N ARG A 163 -0.08 -9.63 16.73
CA ARG A 163 -0.26 -10.02 15.32
C ARG A 163 -0.83 -8.86 14.50
N VAL A 164 -1.73 -8.08 15.11
CA VAL A 164 -2.49 -7.02 14.44
C VAL A 164 -2.64 -5.78 15.32
N PRO A 165 -2.83 -4.58 14.74
CA PRO A 165 -3.23 -3.40 15.49
C PRO A 165 -4.56 -3.64 16.20
N PHE A 166 -4.63 -3.20 17.47
CA PHE A 166 -5.84 -3.28 18.28
C PHE A 166 -6.31 -4.72 18.58
N GLU A 167 -5.38 -5.69 18.58
CA GLU A 167 -5.65 -7.13 18.78
C GLU A 167 -6.51 -7.45 20.02
N ASN A 168 -6.36 -6.68 21.12
CA ASN A 168 -7.12 -6.89 22.35
C ASN A 168 -8.64 -6.80 22.20
N ARG A 169 -9.14 -6.27 21.07
CA ARG A 169 -10.56 -6.10 20.77
C ARG A 169 -11.08 -7.04 19.69
N LEU A 170 -10.26 -8.00 19.28
CA LEU A 170 -10.55 -8.87 18.14
C LEU A 170 -10.72 -10.31 18.59
N ALA A 171 -11.70 -10.97 17.99
CA ALA A 171 -11.83 -12.42 18.08
C ALA A 171 -10.66 -13.07 17.31
N LYS A 172 -10.13 -14.17 17.85
CA LYS A 172 -9.00 -14.87 17.22
C LYS A 172 -9.38 -15.36 15.83
N GLU A 173 -10.63 -15.78 15.66
CA GLU A 173 -11.20 -16.31 14.43
C GLU A 173 -11.20 -15.27 13.31
N ASP A 174 -11.41 -13.99 13.64
CA ASP A 174 -11.36 -12.88 12.67
C ASP A 174 -9.93 -12.64 12.17
N VAL A 175 -8.94 -12.73 13.07
CA VAL A 175 -7.53 -12.61 12.73
C VAL A 175 -7.08 -13.79 11.84
N ASP A 176 -7.50 -15.00 12.19
CA ASP A 176 -7.17 -16.20 11.42
C ASP A 176 -7.84 -16.17 10.03
N ALA A 177 -9.07 -15.64 9.92
CA ALA A 177 -9.76 -15.44 8.65
C ALA A 177 -9.03 -14.42 7.75
N LEU A 178 -8.54 -13.31 8.32
CA LEU A 178 -7.71 -12.33 7.60
C LEU A 178 -6.42 -12.98 7.08
N GLU A 179 -5.72 -13.74 7.92
CA GLU A 179 -4.48 -14.40 7.52
C GLU A 179 -4.70 -15.40 6.39
N HIS A 180 -5.82 -16.14 6.43
CA HIS A 180 -6.22 -17.04 5.35
C HIS A 180 -6.48 -16.29 4.03
N GLU A 181 -7.23 -15.17 4.08
CA GLU A 181 -7.45 -14.31 2.91
C GLU A 181 -6.12 -13.80 2.33
N ILE A 182 -5.23 -13.31 3.19
CA ILE A 182 -3.90 -12.83 2.79
C ILE A 182 -3.09 -13.93 2.13
N GLU A 183 -3.04 -15.14 2.70
CA GLU A 183 -2.29 -16.25 2.08
C GLU A 183 -2.87 -16.69 0.74
N GLY A 184 -4.19 -16.59 0.55
CA GLY A 184 -4.83 -16.74 -0.76
C GLY A 184 -4.29 -15.73 -1.78
N ILE A 185 -4.26 -14.45 -1.43
CA ILE A 185 -3.73 -13.39 -2.31
C ILE A 185 -2.26 -13.65 -2.65
N LYS A 186 -1.45 -13.98 -1.63
CA LYS A 186 -0.03 -14.28 -1.84
C LYS A 186 0.17 -15.51 -2.71
N ALA A 187 -0.67 -16.54 -2.60
CA ALA A 187 -0.58 -17.75 -3.42
C ALA A 187 -0.78 -17.46 -4.91
N VAL A 188 -1.75 -16.62 -5.27
CA VAL A 188 -1.95 -16.19 -6.66
C VAL A 188 -0.73 -15.41 -7.16
N SER A 189 -0.16 -14.53 -6.35
CA SER A 189 1.07 -13.82 -6.73
C SER A 189 2.28 -14.74 -6.87
N ARG A 190 2.41 -15.76 -6.02
CA ARG A 190 3.48 -16.77 -6.12
C ARG A 190 3.43 -17.49 -7.46
N SER A 191 2.23 -17.87 -7.94
CA SER A 191 2.12 -18.55 -9.23
C SER A 191 2.63 -17.70 -10.40
N VAL A 192 2.38 -16.38 -10.39
CA VAL A 192 2.94 -15.45 -11.39
C VAL A 192 4.45 -15.38 -11.28
N VAL A 193 4.97 -15.22 -10.06
CA VAL A 193 6.41 -15.17 -9.80
C VAL A 193 7.10 -16.45 -10.29
N ASP A 194 6.55 -17.61 -9.97
CA ASP A 194 7.08 -18.92 -10.36
C ASP A 194 7.07 -19.08 -11.88
N SER A 195 5.98 -18.68 -12.54
CA SER A 195 5.87 -18.68 -14.01
C SER A 195 6.93 -17.80 -14.66
N VAL A 196 7.24 -16.65 -14.07
CA VAL A 196 8.30 -15.76 -14.59
C VAL A 196 9.70 -16.31 -14.30
N LEU A 197 9.90 -16.97 -13.15
CA LEU A 197 11.18 -17.61 -12.81
C LEU A 197 11.53 -18.74 -13.78
N GLN A 198 10.52 -19.46 -14.29
CA GLN A 198 10.70 -20.49 -15.33
C GLN A 198 11.23 -19.91 -16.66
N LEU A 199 11.08 -18.60 -16.90
CA LEU A 199 11.62 -17.92 -18.07
C LEU A 199 13.10 -17.50 -17.91
N SER A 200 13.73 -17.79 -16.76
CA SER A 200 15.14 -17.44 -16.55
C SER A 200 16.03 -18.17 -17.57
N GLY A 201 16.88 -17.41 -18.26
CA GLY A 201 17.75 -17.90 -19.34
C GLY A 201 17.08 -17.90 -20.71
N ALA A 202 15.76 -17.78 -20.80
CA ALA A 202 15.05 -17.74 -22.07
C ALA A 202 15.18 -16.39 -22.78
N THR A 203 15.04 -16.41 -24.10
CA THR A 203 14.89 -15.20 -24.91
C THR A 203 13.42 -14.79 -24.94
N VAL A 204 13.14 -13.54 -24.56
CA VAL A 204 11.78 -12.99 -24.47
C VAL A 204 11.66 -11.68 -25.23
N PHE A 205 10.47 -11.40 -25.72
CA PHE A 205 10.04 -10.05 -26.07
C PHE A 205 9.35 -9.40 -24.88
N LEU A 206 9.60 -8.10 -24.69
CA LEU A 206 8.95 -7.32 -23.64
C LEU A 206 7.74 -6.61 -24.25
N ARG A 207 6.53 -7.08 -23.92
CA ARG A 207 5.28 -6.42 -24.31
C ARG A 207 4.91 -5.40 -23.24
N VAL A 208 4.44 -4.23 -23.68
CA VAL A 208 4.01 -3.13 -22.82
C VAL A 208 2.68 -2.58 -23.32
N ALA A 209 1.85 -2.09 -22.39
CA ALA A 209 0.52 -1.56 -22.69
C ALA A 209 -0.37 -2.51 -23.53
N GLY A 210 -0.15 -3.82 -23.44
CA GLY A 210 -0.91 -4.87 -24.14
C GLY A 210 -0.67 -4.98 -25.65
N ASN A 211 -0.24 -3.92 -26.34
CA ASN A 211 -0.12 -3.88 -27.80
C ASN A 211 1.14 -3.16 -28.32
N HIS A 212 2.12 -2.89 -27.47
CA HIS A 212 3.42 -2.35 -27.88
C HIS A 212 4.53 -3.30 -27.42
N TYR A 213 5.66 -3.28 -28.12
CA TYR A 213 6.85 -4.05 -27.77
C TYR A 213 8.05 -3.15 -27.58
N VAL A 214 8.96 -3.55 -26.71
CA VAL A 214 10.23 -2.85 -26.52
C VAL A 214 11.14 -3.06 -27.72
N ARG A 215 11.83 -1.97 -28.12
CA ARG A 215 12.80 -1.94 -29.20
C ARG A 215 14.06 -1.15 -28.80
N VAL A 216 15.22 -1.65 -29.18
CA VAL A 216 16.48 -0.90 -29.11
C VAL A 216 16.61 -0.02 -30.34
N LEU A 217 16.82 1.28 -30.13
CA LEU A 217 17.01 2.27 -31.18
C LEU A 217 18.48 2.34 -31.64
N PRO A 218 18.76 2.85 -32.85
CA PRO A 218 20.12 2.93 -33.39
C PRO A 218 21.12 3.70 -32.51
N ASP A 219 20.65 4.63 -31.70
CA ASP A 219 21.47 5.43 -30.78
C ASP A 219 21.63 4.80 -29.38
N GLY A 220 21.19 3.54 -29.23
CA GLY A 220 21.26 2.77 -28.00
C GLY A 220 20.19 3.14 -26.96
N ARG A 221 19.26 4.05 -27.25
CA ARG A 221 18.08 4.26 -26.40
C ARG A 221 17.12 3.09 -26.51
N VAL A 222 16.34 2.88 -25.46
CA VAL A 222 15.28 1.87 -25.44
C VAL A 222 13.93 2.56 -25.57
N GLY A 223 13.16 2.19 -26.60
CA GLY A 223 11.83 2.71 -26.87
C GLY A 223 10.80 1.60 -27.05
N VAL A 224 9.62 1.98 -27.52
CA VAL A 224 8.52 1.06 -27.83
C VAL A 224 8.09 1.19 -29.28
N VAL A 225 7.53 0.12 -29.82
CA VAL A 225 6.98 0.05 -31.17
C VAL A 225 5.61 -0.64 -31.12
N PRO A 226 4.58 -0.14 -31.83
CA PRO A 226 3.27 -0.80 -31.85
C PRO A 226 3.39 -2.19 -32.47
N GLN A 227 2.62 -3.14 -31.96
CA GLN A 227 2.57 -4.51 -32.46
C GLN A 227 2.14 -4.58 -33.94
N GLY A 228 1.21 -3.72 -34.36
CA GLY A 228 0.59 -3.79 -35.69
C GLY A 228 -0.16 -5.11 -35.91
N ASP A 229 -0.37 -5.45 -37.18
CA ASP A 229 -1.11 -6.67 -37.58
C ASP A 229 -0.26 -7.95 -37.46
N ASP A 230 1.07 -7.83 -37.63
CA ASP A 230 2.02 -8.92 -37.53
C ASP A 230 3.09 -8.63 -36.45
N PRO A 231 2.97 -9.23 -35.25
CA PRO A 231 3.94 -9.08 -34.18
C PRO A 231 5.37 -9.49 -34.56
N ALA A 232 5.56 -10.37 -35.55
CA ALA A 232 6.88 -10.79 -35.99
C ALA A 232 7.64 -9.70 -36.77
N ARG A 233 6.90 -8.75 -37.36
CA ARG A 233 7.46 -7.70 -38.24
C ARG A 233 7.49 -6.32 -37.61
N CYS A 234 6.99 -6.16 -36.39
CA CYS A 234 6.92 -4.85 -35.72
C CYS A 234 8.29 -4.29 -35.30
N GLY A 235 9.39 -5.02 -35.50
CA GLY A 235 10.73 -4.55 -35.15
C GLY A 235 11.02 -4.59 -33.64
N ARG A 236 10.28 -5.41 -32.88
CA ARG A 236 10.56 -5.73 -31.47
C ARG A 236 11.96 -6.30 -31.29
N THR A 237 12.59 -6.02 -30.14
CA THR A 237 13.91 -6.53 -29.80
C THR A 237 13.79 -7.72 -28.83
N PRO A 238 14.44 -8.87 -29.12
CA PRO A 238 14.54 -9.98 -28.19
C PRO A 238 15.58 -9.68 -27.10
N PHE A 239 15.31 -10.12 -25.87
CA PHE A 239 16.23 -10.02 -24.75
C PHE A 239 16.36 -11.38 -24.06
N ARG A 240 17.59 -11.80 -23.77
CA ARG A 240 17.83 -12.89 -22.82
C ARG A 240 17.52 -12.38 -21.41
N LEU A 241 16.57 -13.04 -20.76
CA LEU A 241 16.08 -12.70 -19.44
C LEU A 241 16.85 -13.46 -18.37
N GLU A 242 17.31 -12.78 -17.32
CA GLU A 242 17.85 -13.45 -16.13
C GLU A 242 16.98 -13.10 -14.93
N CYS A 243 16.46 -14.12 -14.24
CA CYS A 243 15.58 -13.95 -13.10
C CYS A 243 16.21 -14.51 -11.83
N TYR A 244 16.02 -13.82 -10.71
CA TYR A 244 16.39 -14.28 -9.37
C TYR A 244 15.26 -13.97 -8.38
N SER A 245 14.77 -14.97 -7.66
CA SER A 245 13.68 -14.78 -6.71
C SER A 245 14.09 -13.87 -5.53
N LYS A 246 13.17 -13.01 -5.10
CA LYS A 246 13.38 -12.06 -3.99
C LYS A 246 12.25 -12.06 -2.96
N GLY A 247 11.07 -12.58 -3.30
CA GLY A 247 9.89 -12.67 -2.46
C GLY A 247 8.69 -13.21 -3.24
N TYR A 248 7.53 -13.30 -2.59
CA TYR A 248 6.32 -13.85 -3.19
C TYR A 248 5.66 -12.93 -4.24
N ASN A 249 5.97 -11.63 -4.18
CA ASN A 249 5.40 -10.59 -5.04
C ASN A 249 6.41 -9.86 -5.92
N CYS A 250 7.69 -10.25 -5.84
CA CYS A 250 8.73 -9.61 -6.63
C CYS A 250 9.92 -10.52 -6.91
N ILE A 251 10.52 -10.32 -8.08
CA ILE A 251 11.75 -10.97 -8.51
C ILE A 251 12.74 -9.91 -8.99
N LYS A 252 14.02 -10.25 -9.02
CA LYS A 252 15.03 -9.44 -9.71
C LYS A 252 15.14 -9.91 -11.15
N VAL A 253 15.15 -8.97 -12.09
CA VAL A 253 15.34 -9.24 -13.52
C VAL A 253 16.49 -8.43 -14.09
N SER A 254 17.18 -9.01 -15.07
CA SER A 254 18.12 -8.32 -15.97
C SER A 254 17.75 -8.65 -17.42
N PHE A 255 18.06 -7.76 -18.34
CA PHE A 255 17.78 -7.95 -19.77
C PHE A 255 19.06 -7.76 -20.56
N PHE A 256 19.50 -8.82 -21.22
CA PHE A 256 20.69 -8.85 -22.07
C PHE A 256 20.28 -8.93 -23.54
N HIS A 257 20.96 -8.17 -24.39
CA HIS A 257 20.74 -8.16 -25.82
C HIS A 257 21.95 -8.80 -26.52
N ASP A 258 21.79 -10.05 -26.96
CA ASP A 258 22.90 -10.85 -27.48
C ASP A 258 23.58 -10.19 -28.69
N ALA A 259 22.82 -9.56 -29.59
CA ALA A 259 23.35 -8.96 -30.80
C ALA A 259 24.31 -7.77 -30.55
N SER A 260 24.08 -6.99 -29.49
CA SER A 260 24.99 -5.89 -29.13
C SER A 260 25.90 -6.21 -27.95
N THR A 261 25.78 -7.40 -27.35
CA THR A 261 26.49 -7.80 -26.11
C THR A 261 26.31 -6.81 -24.96
N ASP A 262 25.20 -6.10 -24.95
CA ASP A 262 24.88 -5.07 -23.97
C ASP A 262 23.73 -5.49 -23.07
N HIS A 263 23.69 -4.88 -21.89
CA HIS A 263 22.53 -4.95 -21.02
C HIS A 263 21.70 -3.69 -21.16
N MET A 264 20.38 -3.84 -20.99
CA MET A 264 19.56 -2.68 -20.69
C MET A 264 20.03 -2.08 -19.36
N PHE A 265 19.99 -0.76 -19.23
CA PHE A 265 20.52 -0.04 -18.08
C PHE A 265 19.73 1.22 -17.77
N SER A 266 19.46 1.43 -16.48
CA SER A 266 18.93 2.68 -15.90
C SER A 266 20.09 3.52 -15.36
N ARG A 267 20.27 4.76 -15.85
CA ARG A 267 21.40 5.64 -15.47
C ARG A 267 21.34 6.08 -14.00
N SER A 268 22.45 6.55 -13.43
CA SER A 268 22.46 7.09 -12.06
C SER A 268 21.72 8.43 -11.96
N THR A 269 21.23 8.77 -10.76
CA THR A 269 20.51 10.00 -10.39
C THR A 269 21.26 11.31 -10.66
N PHE A 270 22.57 11.24 -10.94
CA PHE A 270 23.39 12.38 -11.35
C PHE A 270 23.40 12.62 -12.88
N SER A 271 22.75 11.75 -13.67
CA SER A 271 22.58 11.98 -15.10
C SER A 271 21.33 12.84 -15.34
N CYS A 272 21.47 13.89 -16.15
CA CYS A 272 20.36 14.75 -16.58
C CYS A 272 19.33 14.03 -17.47
N PHE A 273 19.62 12.80 -17.90
CA PHE A 273 18.73 11.99 -18.72
C PHE A 273 18.18 10.80 -17.93
N ARG A 274 16.86 10.61 -18.01
CA ARG A 274 16.10 9.55 -17.33
C ARG A 274 15.73 8.40 -18.26
N ASP A 275 16.27 8.38 -19.48
CA ASP A 275 16.01 7.35 -20.48
C ASP A 275 16.79 6.06 -20.20
N LEU A 276 16.16 4.93 -20.48
CA LEU A 276 16.82 3.63 -20.46
C LEU A 276 17.67 3.47 -21.73
N ARG A 277 18.84 2.86 -21.57
CA ARG A 277 19.79 2.63 -22.67
C ARG A 277 20.44 1.27 -22.62
N MET A 278 20.96 0.84 -23.75
CA MET A 278 21.86 -0.32 -23.86
C MET A 278 23.28 0.09 -23.49
N LYS A 279 23.96 -0.73 -22.68
CA LYS A 279 25.34 -0.49 -22.26
C LYS A 279 26.08 -1.78 -21.99
N HIS A 280 27.35 -1.79 -22.39
CA HIS A 280 28.24 -2.90 -22.06
C HIS A 280 28.46 -3.00 -20.55
N GLY A 281 28.46 -4.23 -20.04
CA GLY A 281 28.70 -4.50 -18.63
C GLY A 281 30.10 -4.04 -18.23
N ASN A 282 30.20 -3.07 -17.32
CA ASN A 282 31.49 -2.66 -16.75
C ASN A 282 31.59 -3.22 -15.32
N TRP A 283 32.43 -4.23 -15.15
CA TRP A 283 32.63 -4.93 -13.87
C TRP A 283 33.13 -4.02 -12.74
N VAL A 284 33.78 -2.89 -13.07
CA VAL A 284 34.37 -1.96 -12.09
C VAL A 284 33.34 -0.97 -11.52
N ARG A 285 32.23 -0.67 -12.24
CA ARG A 285 31.24 0.34 -11.84
C ARG A 285 29.95 -0.22 -11.22
N GLY A 286 29.95 -1.50 -10.86
CA GLY A 286 28.81 -2.18 -10.24
C GLY A 286 27.66 -2.48 -11.22
N THR A 287 26.86 -3.50 -10.90
CA THR A 287 25.77 -4.01 -11.75
C THR A 287 24.38 -3.51 -11.34
N SER A 288 24.29 -2.57 -10.38
CA SER A 288 23.02 -2.17 -9.76
C SER A 288 22.02 -1.55 -10.74
N GLY A 289 22.48 -0.80 -11.75
CA GLY A 289 21.61 -0.22 -12.78
C GLY A 289 21.22 -1.17 -13.91
N LEU A 290 21.75 -2.41 -13.90
CA LEU A 290 21.42 -3.48 -14.87
C LEU A 290 20.27 -4.37 -14.36
N LYS A 291 19.79 -4.12 -13.14
CA LYS A 291 18.83 -4.98 -12.45
C LYS A 291 17.62 -4.18 -12.00
N TRP A 292 16.45 -4.75 -12.24
CA TRP A 292 15.17 -4.22 -11.78
C TRP A 292 14.53 -5.20 -10.83
N GLU A 293 13.69 -4.68 -9.95
CA GLU A 293 12.69 -5.48 -9.28
C GLU A 293 11.41 -5.49 -10.12
N TYR A 294 11.01 -6.67 -10.56
CA TYR A 294 9.76 -6.89 -11.28
C TYR A 294 8.70 -7.39 -10.31
N SER A 295 7.57 -6.69 -10.22
CA SER A 295 6.44 -7.11 -9.39
C SER A 295 5.56 -8.13 -10.12
N SER A 296 4.82 -8.97 -9.39
CA SER A 296 3.78 -9.84 -9.99
C SER A 296 2.70 -9.07 -10.77
N ALA A 297 2.51 -7.77 -10.49
CA ALA A 297 1.63 -6.89 -11.27
C ALA A 297 2.26 -6.32 -12.56
N GLY A 298 3.46 -6.76 -12.96
CA GLY A 298 4.10 -6.33 -14.21
C GLY A 298 4.94 -5.05 -14.14
N ASN A 299 5.08 -4.41 -12.98
CA ASN A 299 5.86 -3.17 -12.85
C ASN A 299 7.36 -3.46 -12.69
N LEU A 300 8.21 -2.72 -13.41
CA LEU A 300 9.66 -2.70 -13.20
C LEU A 300 10.06 -1.53 -12.31
N LYS A 301 10.86 -1.80 -11.27
CA LYS A 301 11.45 -0.79 -10.37
C LYS A 301 12.97 -0.85 -10.41
N SER A 302 13.62 0.26 -10.77
CA SER A 302 15.08 0.37 -10.83
C SER A 302 15.69 0.24 -9.43
N MET A 303 16.63 -0.71 -9.25
CA MET A 303 17.31 -0.88 -7.97
C MET A 303 18.32 0.24 -7.65
N ASN A 304 18.72 1.02 -8.66
CA ASN A 304 19.76 2.05 -8.56
C ASN A 304 19.18 3.48 -8.50
N GLN A 305 18.01 3.72 -9.08
CA GLN A 305 17.38 5.04 -9.11
C GLN A 305 16.26 5.19 -8.10
N HIS A 306 16.56 5.11 -6.81
CA HIS A 306 15.55 5.38 -5.78
C HIS A 306 14.27 4.50 -5.88
N ARG A 307 14.34 3.35 -6.57
CA ARG A 307 13.19 2.47 -6.84
C ARG A 307 12.09 3.09 -7.69
N ARG A 308 12.49 4.02 -8.57
CA ARG A 308 11.66 4.54 -9.65
C ARG A 308 11.11 3.40 -10.50
N TYR A 309 9.89 3.59 -10.96
CA TYR A 309 9.26 2.71 -11.91
C TYR A 309 9.80 2.96 -13.32
N VAL A 310 9.56 2.05 -14.25
CA VAL A 310 9.79 2.29 -15.68
C VAL A 310 8.46 2.63 -16.34
N GLY A 311 8.42 3.74 -17.09
CA GLY A 311 7.27 4.20 -17.87
C GLY A 311 7.63 4.46 -19.33
N VAL A 312 6.63 4.74 -20.15
CA VAL A 312 6.80 5.15 -21.55
C VAL A 312 6.55 6.65 -21.67
N ARG A 313 7.49 7.37 -22.26
CA ARG A 313 7.35 8.81 -22.47
C ARG A 313 6.43 9.09 -23.65
N ALA A 314 5.33 9.79 -23.39
CA ALA A 314 4.21 9.94 -24.34
C ALA A 314 4.57 10.53 -25.72
N HIS A 315 5.54 11.45 -25.80
CA HIS A 315 5.82 12.16 -27.06
C HIS A 315 6.75 11.41 -28.02
N ASP A 316 7.58 10.50 -27.52
CA ASP A 316 8.59 9.82 -28.36
C ASP A 316 8.73 8.31 -28.09
N GLY A 317 7.90 7.75 -27.21
CA GLY A 317 7.87 6.31 -26.95
C GLY A 317 9.12 5.78 -26.26
N ILE A 318 9.97 6.63 -25.70
CA ILE A 318 11.19 6.22 -25.01
C ILE A 318 10.87 5.71 -23.60
N LEU A 319 11.50 4.60 -23.20
CA LEU A 319 11.41 4.11 -21.83
C LEU A 319 12.19 5.02 -20.89
N VAL A 320 11.53 5.45 -19.81
CA VAL A 320 12.10 6.39 -18.84
C VAL A 320 11.80 5.96 -17.41
N ASP A 321 12.67 6.37 -16.49
CA ASP A 321 12.43 6.20 -15.05
C ASP A 321 11.42 7.25 -14.53
N VAL A 322 10.30 6.76 -13.98
CA VAL A 322 9.19 7.57 -13.45
C VAL A 322 9.03 7.38 -11.95
N SER A 323 8.43 8.37 -11.28
CA SER A 323 8.34 8.38 -9.81
C SER A 323 7.11 7.64 -9.27
N MET A 324 5.98 7.72 -9.97
CA MET A 324 4.69 7.24 -9.47
C MET A 324 4.27 5.97 -10.22
N ARG A 325 3.45 5.13 -9.54
CA ARG A 325 2.91 3.90 -10.12
C ARG A 325 1.92 4.16 -11.26
N SER A 326 1.20 5.28 -11.23
CA SER A 326 0.31 5.71 -12.33
C SER A 326 1.02 5.92 -13.66
N ASP A 327 2.27 6.38 -13.59
CA ASP A 327 3.06 6.77 -14.75
C ASP A 327 3.89 5.57 -15.26
N ALA A 328 3.90 4.47 -14.48
CA ALA A 328 4.58 3.25 -14.80
C ALA A 328 3.85 2.50 -15.90
N THR A 329 4.60 1.84 -16.77
CA THR A 329 4.03 0.86 -17.68
C THR A 329 4.18 -0.54 -17.09
N ARG A 330 3.22 -1.41 -17.41
CA ARG A 330 3.31 -2.83 -17.10
C ARG A 330 4.02 -3.54 -18.24
N PHE A 331 4.87 -4.49 -17.88
CA PHE A 331 5.67 -5.31 -18.77
C PHE A 331 5.18 -6.74 -18.67
N GLU A 332 5.08 -7.40 -19.82
CA GLU A 332 4.81 -8.82 -19.94
C GLU A 332 5.96 -9.47 -20.70
N PHE A 333 6.39 -10.63 -20.24
CA PHE A 333 7.47 -11.38 -20.89
C PHE A 333 6.87 -12.43 -21.80
N VAL A 334 7.06 -12.26 -23.10
CA VAL A 334 6.55 -13.13 -24.14
C VAL A 334 7.71 -13.99 -24.65
N PRO A 335 7.74 -15.31 -24.41
CA PRO A 335 8.81 -16.19 -24.89
C PRO A 335 8.96 -16.12 -26.42
N CYS A 336 10.20 -16.10 -26.91
CA CYS A 336 10.48 -16.11 -28.35
C CYS A 336 10.29 -17.50 -28.97
N GLU A 337 10.60 -18.56 -28.21
CA GLU A 337 10.51 -19.95 -28.63
C GLU A 337 9.61 -20.74 -27.68
N PRO A 338 8.96 -21.82 -28.16
CA PRO A 338 8.16 -22.69 -27.30
C PRO A 338 9.06 -23.46 -26.33
N THR A 339 8.81 -23.31 -25.03
CA THR A 339 9.38 -24.21 -24.02
C THR A 339 8.76 -25.58 -24.23
N GLU A 340 9.55 -26.60 -24.58
CA GLU A 340 9.10 -28.00 -24.73
C GLU A 340 7.98 -28.22 -25.78
N GLY A 341 8.01 -27.49 -26.90
CA GLY A 341 7.11 -27.74 -28.04
C GLY A 341 5.71 -27.14 -27.93
N ALA A 342 5.41 -26.40 -26.85
CA ALA A 342 4.24 -25.52 -26.75
C ALA A 342 4.68 -24.09 -26.41
N PHE A 343 4.07 -23.07 -27.04
CA PHE A 343 4.25 -21.69 -26.58
C PHE A 343 3.57 -21.58 -25.21
N ALA A 344 4.36 -21.61 -24.13
CA ALA A 344 3.85 -21.28 -22.82
C ALA A 344 3.24 -19.87 -22.88
N PRO A 345 1.96 -19.69 -22.49
CA PRO A 345 1.37 -18.36 -22.47
C PRO A 345 2.20 -17.45 -21.56
N PRO A 346 2.30 -16.15 -21.88
CA PRO A 346 3.02 -15.22 -21.02
C PRO A 346 2.44 -15.25 -19.60
N PRO A 347 3.26 -15.07 -18.56
CA PRO A 347 2.78 -15.02 -17.19
C PRO A 347 1.64 -14.02 -17.04
N ASP A 348 0.55 -14.47 -16.45
CA ASP A 348 -0.68 -13.69 -16.33
C ASP A 348 -0.60 -12.69 -15.17
N ILE A 349 -0.06 -11.51 -15.47
CA ILE A 349 0.15 -10.43 -14.50
C ILE A 349 -1.16 -9.77 -14.01
N ASP A 350 -2.30 -10.11 -14.62
CA ASP A 350 -3.62 -9.60 -14.27
C ASP A 350 -4.39 -10.53 -13.33
N CYS A 351 -3.89 -11.75 -13.09
CA CYS A 351 -4.63 -12.76 -12.33
C CYS A 351 -4.92 -12.31 -10.89
N VAL A 352 -3.99 -11.60 -10.23
CA VAL A 352 -4.18 -11.07 -8.87
C VAL A 352 -5.30 -10.03 -8.86
N THR A 353 -5.26 -9.05 -9.76
CA THR A 353 -6.27 -7.99 -9.83
C THR A 353 -7.65 -8.53 -10.24
N ARG A 354 -7.70 -9.54 -11.12
CA ARG A 354 -8.97 -10.19 -11.49
C ARG A 354 -9.55 -11.03 -10.35
N ALA A 355 -8.71 -11.77 -9.62
CA ALA A 355 -9.15 -12.56 -8.46
C ALA A 355 -9.61 -11.66 -7.30
N TYR A 356 -8.93 -10.54 -7.09
CA TYR A 356 -9.19 -9.60 -6.00
C TYR A 356 -9.60 -8.24 -6.57
N ASN A 357 -10.85 -8.19 -7.06
CA ASN A 357 -11.43 -6.96 -7.59
C ASN A 357 -11.72 -5.97 -6.44
N HIS A 358 -10.77 -5.06 -6.19
CA HIS A 358 -10.89 -4.01 -5.18
C HIS A 358 -12.05 -3.04 -5.44
N GLU A 359 -12.45 -2.81 -6.70
CA GLU A 359 -13.61 -1.96 -7.00
C GLU A 359 -14.91 -2.54 -6.44
N ARG A 360 -15.02 -3.88 -6.39
CA ARG A 360 -16.13 -4.57 -5.72
C ARG A 360 -16.07 -4.49 -4.19
N SER A 361 -14.91 -4.23 -3.59
CA SER A 361 -14.76 -4.13 -2.13
C SER A 361 -14.96 -2.70 -1.61
N ILE A 362 -14.81 -1.69 -2.46
CA ILE A 362 -15.02 -0.26 -2.13
C ILE A 362 -16.46 0.03 -1.66
N THR A 363 -17.45 -0.76 -2.06
CA THR A 363 -18.86 -0.62 -1.63
C THR A 363 -19.12 -1.00 -0.18
N HIS A 364 -18.23 -1.77 0.46
CA HIS A 364 -18.40 -2.19 1.85
C HIS A 364 -17.49 -1.40 2.79
N MET A 365 -18.04 -0.33 3.38
CA MET A 365 -17.31 0.57 4.30
C MET A 365 -17.19 0.05 5.74
N GLU A 366 -17.77 -1.11 6.07
CA GLU A 366 -17.79 -1.66 7.44
C GLU A 366 -17.39 -3.13 7.47
N SER A 367 -16.37 -3.45 8.27
CA SER A 367 -15.97 -4.82 8.60
C SER A 367 -17.03 -5.51 9.45
N ARG A 368 -17.06 -6.85 9.45
CA ARG A 368 -18.01 -7.63 10.27
C ARG A 368 -17.79 -7.35 11.77
N SER A 369 -16.53 -7.38 12.22
CA SER A 369 -16.15 -7.10 13.60
C SER A 369 -16.57 -5.70 14.05
N MET A 370 -16.59 -4.71 13.14
CA MET A 370 -17.12 -3.37 13.44
C MET A 370 -18.63 -3.41 13.70
N ARG A 371 -19.42 -4.13 12.88
CA ARG A 371 -20.87 -4.26 13.10
C ARG A 371 -21.14 -4.93 14.44
N ASP A 372 -20.43 -6.01 14.72
CA ASP A 372 -20.57 -6.77 15.96
C ASP A 372 -20.17 -5.92 17.19
N PHE A 373 -19.09 -5.14 17.11
CA PHE A 373 -18.68 -4.20 18.16
C PHE A 373 -19.68 -3.06 18.34
N ASN A 374 -20.14 -2.43 17.26
CA ASN A 374 -21.13 -1.36 17.32
C ASN A 374 -22.46 -1.85 17.90
N ASP A 375 -22.87 -3.08 17.56
CA ASP A 375 -24.04 -3.71 18.13
C ASP A 375 -23.85 -4.04 19.61
N ALA A 376 -22.66 -4.51 20.02
CA ALA A 376 -22.33 -4.73 21.42
C ALA A 376 -22.35 -3.43 22.23
N VAL A 377 -21.78 -2.35 21.69
CA VAL A 377 -21.80 -1.01 22.32
C VAL A 377 -23.23 -0.48 22.42
N ARG A 378 -24.04 -0.59 21.36
CA ARG A 378 -25.45 -0.18 21.40
C ARG A 378 -26.25 -0.96 22.43
N LYS A 379 -26.04 -2.28 22.52
CA LYS A 379 -26.68 -3.13 23.54
C LYS A 379 -26.27 -2.73 24.95
N ALA A 380 -24.98 -2.45 25.19
CA ALA A 380 -24.50 -1.99 26.48
C ALA A 380 -25.07 -0.62 26.86
N GLN A 381 -25.17 0.33 25.92
CA GLN A 381 -25.81 1.63 26.14
C GLN A 381 -27.30 1.50 26.45
N GLN A 382 -28.03 0.65 25.72
CA GLN A 382 -29.44 0.36 25.98
C GLN A 382 -29.67 -0.30 27.35
N GLN A 383 -28.79 -1.21 27.76
CA GLN A 383 -28.84 -1.80 29.11
C GLN A 383 -28.59 -0.76 30.19
N GLN A 384 -27.61 0.13 29.99
CA GLN A 384 -27.29 1.18 30.95
C GLN A 384 -28.41 2.23 31.06
N GLU A 385 -29.09 2.55 29.95
CA GLU A 385 -30.29 3.40 29.92
C GLU A 385 -31.50 2.72 30.57
N GLN A 386 -31.67 1.40 30.42
CA GLN A 386 -32.69 0.63 31.13
C GLN A 386 -32.44 0.57 32.64
N GLU A 387 -31.18 0.46 33.06
CA GLU A 387 -30.80 0.46 34.48
C GLU A 387 -30.92 1.85 35.12
N LEU A 388 -30.65 2.94 34.38
CA LEU A 388 -30.89 4.32 34.88
C LEU A 388 -32.35 4.77 34.77
N GLY A 389 -33.12 4.14 33.87
CA GLY A 389 -34.52 4.49 33.57
C GLY A 389 -35.55 3.91 34.55
N ASP A 390 -35.14 3.08 35.51
CA ASP A 390 -36.04 2.47 36.50
C ASP A 390 -35.85 3.03 37.93
N PRO A 391 -36.37 4.24 38.24
CA PRO A 391 -36.47 4.71 39.61
C PRO A 391 -37.90 4.58 40.13
N GLN A 392 -38.45 3.36 40.31
CA GLN A 392 -39.51 3.10 41.31
C GLN A 392 -39.91 1.62 41.43
N GLN A 393 -39.26 0.88 42.33
CA GLN A 393 -39.91 -0.04 43.28
C GLN A 393 -38.89 -0.61 44.27
N LYS A 394 -38.40 0.22 45.19
CA LYS A 394 -37.96 -0.26 46.50
C LYS A 394 -38.93 0.28 47.54
N SER A 395 -39.81 -0.62 47.96
CA SER A 395 -40.75 -0.51 49.07
C SER A 395 -40.10 0.17 50.29
N LEU A 396 -40.68 1.29 50.71
CA LEU A 396 -40.42 1.91 52.02
C LEU A 396 -41.01 1.02 53.14
N PRO A 397 -40.37 0.93 54.31
CA PRO A 397 -40.91 0.19 55.44
C PRO A 397 -42.06 0.96 56.10
N GLU A 398 -43.13 0.26 56.45
CA GLU A 398 -44.26 0.81 57.22
C GLU A 398 -43.76 1.27 58.61
N GLY A 399 -43.95 2.56 58.90
CA GLY A 399 -43.72 3.15 60.21
C GLY A 399 -44.86 2.86 61.20
N PRO A 400 -44.60 2.91 62.51
CA PRO A 400 -45.52 2.44 63.54
C PRO A 400 -46.70 3.40 63.76
N GLN A 401 -47.89 2.82 63.93
CA GLN A 401 -49.12 3.52 64.30
C GLN A 401 -49.01 4.16 65.69
N ARG A 402 -49.27 5.47 65.79
CA ARG A 402 -49.54 6.17 67.05
C ARG A 402 -50.96 5.87 67.50
N GLN A 403 -51.11 5.29 68.69
CA GLN A 403 -52.37 5.31 69.44
C GLN A 403 -52.44 6.59 70.30
N GLU A 404 -53.55 7.32 70.19
CA GLU A 404 -53.90 8.40 71.12
C GLU A 404 -54.45 7.86 72.44
N PRO A 405 -54.25 8.54 73.58
CA PRO A 405 -54.91 8.21 74.82
C PRO A 405 -56.22 8.99 74.97
N SER A 406 -57.29 8.30 75.36
CA SER A 406 -58.45 8.93 76.01
C SER A 406 -58.81 8.17 77.28
N ALA A 407 -59.31 8.92 78.25
CA ALA A 407 -59.13 8.70 79.66
C ALA A 407 -60.28 7.91 80.33
N LEU A 408 -59.95 7.36 81.51
CA LEU A 408 -60.79 7.23 82.72
C LEU A 408 -62.17 6.56 82.61
N LEU A 409 -62.36 5.42 83.28
CA LEU A 409 -63.22 5.26 84.48
C LEU A 409 -63.52 3.79 84.84
N VAL A 410 -63.40 3.53 86.16
CA VAL A 410 -63.86 2.38 86.99
C VAL A 410 -63.07 1.08 86.90
#